data_AF-A0A952YI12-F1
#
_entry.id   AF-A0A952YI12-F1
#
_cell.length_a   1.000
_cell.length_b   1.000
_cell.length_c   1.000
_cell.angle_alpha   90.00
_cell.angle_beta   90.00
_cell.angle_gamma   90.00
#
_symmetry.space_group_name_H-M   'P 1'
#
loop_
_entity.id
_entity.type
_entity.pdbx_description
1 polymer ?
#
loop_
_entity_poly.entity_id
_entity_poly.type
_entity_poly.pdbx_seq_one_letter_code
_entity_poly.pdbx_strand_id
1 'polypeptide(L)'
;MKSRSVDMYALNVSLDAIKKLTDEQRFAYYLLGHIFNELMCLQKIVGFSLPKHDDRRPARVRPELGQAMFLFRLASGKIWEASKAIRETKALAQTLREVVLPLMPNGTNRLKELNAAVNSAPWLSPLRNGMGFHFPTFERWSSHVVPDESWVDDIVFLGEKSGNTYYDGADSVAQAWMFEQYGARSLRDAVDPLVTQMIDLLRTMNSFLEDALGTFVSEVILDAPARSEHVGKVLAPEYENVSIPFWTAMPTKRP
;
A
#
# COMPACT_ATOMS: atom_id res chain seq x y z
N MET A 1 -3.28 24.46 -7.34
CA MET A 1 -2.43 23.39 -6.77
C MET A 1 -0.99 23.70 -7.14
N LYS A 2 -0.06 23.79 -6.18
CA LYS A 2 1.35 24.00 -6.53
C LYS A 2 1.88 22.76 -7.24
N SER A 3 2.67 22.99 -8.27
CA SER A 3 3.19 21.96 -9.15
C SER A 3 4.67 22.20 -9.41
N ARG A 4 5.44 21.13 -9.48
CA ARG A 4 6.85 21.17 -9.86
C ARG A 4 7.07 20.39 -11.15
N SER A 5 8.07 20.82 -11.92
CA SER A 5 8.56 20.02 -13.04
C SER A 5 9.34 18.83 -12.49
N VAL A 6 9.05 17.63 -12.99
CA VAL A 6 9.80 16.40 -12.71
C VAL A 6 10.43 15.92 -14.00
N ASP A 7 11.74 15.66 -13.95
CA ASP A 7 12.48 15.06 -15.06
C ASP A 7 12.14 13.57 -15.19
N MET A 8 11.92 13.15 -16.43
CA MET A 8 11.62 11.76 -16.77
C MET A 8 12.81 11.15 -17.50
N TYR A 9 13.11 9.90 -17.17
CA TYR A 9 14.19 9.15 -17.77
C TYR A 9 13.67 7.81 -18.27
N ALA A 10 14.19 7.35 -19.39
CA ALA A 10 13.96 6.02 -19.92
C ALA A 10 15.26 5.22 -19.86
N LEU A 11 15.15 3.95 -19.47
CA LEU A 11 16.23 2.99 -19.58
C LEU A 11 15.75 1.84 -20.46
N ASN A 12 16.43 1.64 -21.59
CA ASN A 12 16.10 0.59 -22.53
C ASN A 12 16.81 -0.70 -22.15
N VAL A 13 16.03 -1.72 -21.77
CA VAL A 13 16.52 -3.08 -21.58
C VAL A 13 16.28 -3.85 -22.87
N SER A 14 17.35 -4.26 -23.55
CA SER A 14 17.22 -4.95 -24.85
C SER A 14 16.62 -6.35 -24.67
N LEU A 15 15.88 -6.81 -25.68
CA LEU A 15 15.35 -8.17 -25.70
C LEU A 15 16.46 -9.22 -25.57
N ASP A 16 17.62 -8.97 -26.16
CA ASP A 16 18.76 -9.88 -26.08
C ASP A 16 19.35 -9.95 -24.68
N ALA A 17 19.34 -8.85 -23.91
CA ALA A 17 19.70 -8.89 -22.49
C ALA A 17 18.70 -9.73 -21.69
N ILE A 18 17.39 -9.56 -21.93
CA ILE A 18 16.36 -10.40 -21.30
C ILE A 18 16.50 -11.88 -21.68
N LYS A 19 16.85 -12.21 -22.92
CA LYS A 19 17.04 -13.60 -23.38
C LYS A 19 18.22 -14.31 -22.72
N LYS A 20 19.18 -13.59 -22.14
CA LYS A 20 20.30 -14.18 -21.40
C LYS A 20 19.89 -14.69 -20.02
N LEU A 21 18.79 -14.18 -19.47
CA LEU A 21 18.26 -14.61 -18.19
C LEU A 21 17.64 -16.01 -18.31
N THR A 22 17.75 -16.82 -17.25
CA THR A 22 17.00 -18.07 -17.14
C THR A 22 15.49 -17.79 -17.02
N ASP A 23 14.65 -18.82 -17.20
CA ASP A 23 13.20 -18.69 -17.04
C ASP A 23 12.82 -18.20 -15.63
N GLU A 24 13.48 -18.73 -14.60
CA GLU A 24 13.28 -18.33 -13.20
C GLU A 24 13.71 -16.88 -12.96
N GLN A 25 14.85 -16.45 -13.53
CA GLN A 25 15.33 -15.08 -13.42
C GLN A 25 14.39 -14.09 -14.11
N ARG A 26 13.91 -14.42 -15.32
CA ARG A 26 12.91 -13.61 -16.03
C ARG A 26 11.61 -13.51 -15.23
N PHE A 27 11.12 -14.64 -14.72
CA PHE A 27 9.94 -14.67 -13.86
C PHE A 27 10.12 -13.78 -12.62
N ALA A 28 11.26 -13.90 -11.93
CA ALA A 28 11.57 -13.10 -10.75
C ALA A 28 11.65 -11.61 -11.05
N TYR A 29 12.30 -11.23 -12.16
CA TYR A 29 12.40 -9.83 -12.61
C TYR A 29 11.02 -9.21 -12.83
N TYR A 30 10.16 -9.85 -13.61
CA TYR A 30 8.81 -9.32 -13.88
C TYR A 30 7.93 -9.33 -12.64
N LEU A 31 8.01 -10.36 -11.78
CA LEU A 31 7.23 -10.42 -10.55
C LEU A 31 7.64 -9.33 -9.56
N LEU A 32 8.95 -9.09 -9.36
CA LEU A 32 9.44 -8.00 -8.51
C LEU A 32 8.98 -6.64 -9.03
N GLY A 33 9.10 -6.40 -10.34
CA GLY A 33 8.64 -5.17 -10.97
C GLY A 33 7.14 -4.95 -10.80
N HIS A 34 6.34 -6.02 -10.94
CA HIS A 34 4.91 -5.98 -10.71
C HIS A 34 4.56 -5.64 -9.25
N ILE A 35 5.18 -6.33 -8.29
CA ILE A 35 4.99 -6.07 -6.86
C ILE A 35 5.35 -4.61 -6.52
N PHE A 36 6.51 -4.13 -6.99
CA PHE A 36 6.95 -2.75 -6.75
C PHE A 36 5.96 -1.73 -7.30
N ASN A 37 5.47 -1.93 -8.53
CA ASN A 37 4.50 -1.02 -9.14
C ASN A 37 3.19 -0.96 -8.35
N GLU A 38 2.64 -2.11 -7.92
CA GLU A 38 1.42 -2.14 -7.12
C GLU A 38 1.61 -1.44 -5.76
N LEU A 39 2.71 -1.71 -5.06
CA LEU A 39 2.97 -1.13 -3.74
C LEU A 39 3.34 0.35 -3.80
N MET A 40 4.01 0.82 -4.85
CA MET A 40 4.25 2.25 -5.08
C MET A 40 2.94 3.00 -5.40
N CYS A 41 2.04 2.36 -6.15
CA CYS A 41 0.71 2.91 -6.40
C CYS A 41 -0.09 3.04 -5.10
N LEU A 42 -0.10 1.98 -4.29
CA LEU A 42 -0.77 1.98 -2.99
C LEU A 42 -0.19 3.00 -2.03
N GLN A 43 1.14 3.12 -1.93
CA GLN A 43 1.78 4.13 -1.08
C GLN A 43 1.32 5.55 -1.42
N LYS A 44 1.22 5.88 -2.72
CA LYS A 44 0.71 7.18 -3.17
C LYS A 44 -0.76 7.36 -2.80
N ILE A 45 -1.61 6.39 -3.15
CA ILE A 45 -3.06 6.47 -2.93
C ILE A 45 -3.40 6.57 -1.44
N VAL A 46 -2.72 5.78 -0.60
CA VAL A 46 -2.83 5.84 0.86
C VAL A 46 -2.42 7.21 1.39
N GLY A 47 -1.29 7.76 0.92
CA GLY A 47 -0.87 9.10 1.32
C GLY A 47 -1.81 10.23 0.85
N PHE A 48 -2.54 10.00 -0.25
CA PHE A 48 -3.51 10.96 -0.78
C PHE A 48 -4.87 10.85 -0.10
N SER A 49 -5.21 9.73 0.54
CA SER A 49 -6.50 9.58 1.23
C SER A 49 -6.52 10.15 2.64
N LEU A 50 -5.37 10.43 3.24
CA LEU A 50 -5.29 11.06 4.55
C LEU A 50 -5.84 12.51 4.50
N PRO A 51 -6.66 12.95 5.46
CA PRO A 51 -7.15 14.33 5.53
C PRO A 51 -6.00 15.35 5.60
N LYS A 52 -6.02 16.37 4.73
CA LYS A 52 -4.98 17.42 4.63
C LYS A 52 -5.52 18.84 4.81
N HIS A 53 -6.58 19.00 5.59
CA HIS A 53 -7.22 20.29 5.84
C HIS A 53 -7.52 20.52 7.32
N ASP A 54 -7.82 21.76 7.67
CA ASP A 54 -8.11 22.15 9.06
C ASP A 54 -9.58 22.00 9.48
N ASP A 55 -10.49 21.64 8.56
CA ASP A 55 -11.89 21.40 8.90
C ASP A 55 -12.04 20.15 9.79
N ARG A 56 -12.35 20.37 11.07
CA ARG A 56 -12.48 19.31 12.08
C ARG A 56 -13.91 18.80 12.27
N ARG A 57 -14.87 19.24 11.46
CA ARG A 57 -16.27 18.80 11.61
C ARG A 57 -16.35 17.28 11.40
N PRO A 58 -17.12 16.53 12.24
CA PRO A 58 -17.28 15.09 12.07
C PRO A 58 -17.71 14.66 10.67
N ALA A 59 -18.67 15.40 10.07
CA ALA A 59 -19.15 15.18 8.71
C ALA A 59 -18.07 15.30 7.63
N ARG A 60 -16.98 16.00 7.93
CA ARG A 60 -15.83 16.14 7.05
C ARG A 60 -14.82 15.02 7.28
N VAL A 61 -14.38 14.85 8.53
CA VAL A 61 -13.22 14.01 8.86
C VAL A 61 -13.55 12.52 8.86
N ARG A 62 -14.69 12.11 9.45
CA ARG A 62 -14.96 10.68 9.67
C ARG A 62 -15.12 9.89 8.36
N PRO A 63 -15.84 10.39 7.34
CA PRO A 63 -15.94 9.68 6.06
C PRO A 63 -14.59 9.58 5.31
N GLU A 64 -13.76 10.63 5.37
CA GLU A 64 -12.41 10.61 4.79
C GLU A 64 -11.51 9.60 5.49
N LEU A 65 -11.55 9.52 6.83
CA LEU A 65 -10.83 8.49 7.58
C LEU A 65 -11.31 7.08 7.22
N GLY A 66 -12.61 6.86 7.03
CA GLY A 66 -13.13 5.57 6.58
C GLY A 66 -12.62 5.19 5.18
N GLN A 67 -12.56 6.16 4.24
CA GLN A 67 -11.91 5.96 2.95
C GLN A 67 -10.42 5.62 3.08
N ALA A 68 -9.69 6.30 3.97
CA ALA A 68 -8.30 5.98 4.24
C ALA A 68 -8.12 4.57 4.83
N MET A 69 -8.97 4.17 5.78
CA MET A 69 -8.94 2.83 6.40
C MET A 69 -9.29 1.72 5.40
N PHE A 70 -10.18 1.97 4.44
CA PHE A 70 -10.37 1.06 3.30
C PHE A 70 -9.07 0.83 2.51
N LEU A 71 -8.38 1.92 2.15
CA LEU A 71 -7.13 1.83 1.39
C LEU A 71 -6.00 1.19 2.21
N PHE A 72 -5.95 1.42 3.53
CA PHE A 72 -5.00 0.73 4.41
C PHE A 72 -5.24 -0.78 4.46
N ARG A 73 -6.49 -1.24 4.50
CA ARG A 73 -6.81 -2.68 4.44
C ARG A 73 -6.31 -3.29 3.13
N LEU A 74 -6.55 -2.63 2.00
CA LEU A 74 -6.04 -3.09 0.71
C LEU A 74 -4.50 -3.13 0.67
N ALA A 75 -3.85 -2.08 1.16
CA ALA A 75 -2.39 -2.02 1.25
C ALA A 75 -1.82 -3.12 2.15
N SER A 76 -2.42 -3.37 3.33
CA SER A 76 -2.00 -4.46 4.22
C SER A 76 -2.03 -5.82 3.53
N GLY A 77 -3.09 -6.08 2.75
CA GLY A 77 -3.25 -7.33 2.01
C GLY A 77 -2.14 -7.49 0.98
N LYS A 78 -1.86 -6.44 0.20
CA LYS A 78 -0.81 -6.47 -0.83
C LYS A 78 0.60 -6.56 -0.26
N ILE A 79 0.88 -5.91 0.88
CA ILE A 79 2.17 -6.07 1.57
C ILE A 79 2.37 -7.51 2.05
N TRP A 80 1.32 -8.12 2.62
CA TRP A 80 1.37 -9.52 3.04
C TRP A 80 1.66 -10.45 1.86
N GLU A 81 0.91 -10.32 0.75
CA GLU A 81 1.13 -11.13 -0.46
C GLU A 81 2.52 -10.90 -1.06
N ALA A 82 3.01 -9.66 -1.10
CA ALA A 82 4.36 -9.34 -1.56
C ALA A 82 5.43 -10.02 -0.69
N SER A 83 5.31 -9.92 0.63
CA SER A 83 6.24 -10.55 1.58
C SER A 83 6.20 -12.08 1.48
N LYS A 84 5.01 -12.66 1.28
CA LYS A 84 4.83 -14.08 1.03
C LYS A 84 5.49 -14.49 -0.28
N ALA A 85 5.28 -13.74 -1.36
CA ALA A 85 5.88 -14.02 -2.67
C ALA A 85 7.42 -14.02 -2.58
N ILE A 86 8.01 -13.01 -1.96
CA ILE A 86 9.47 -12.89 -1.75
C ILE A 86 10.03 -14.10 -0.98
N ARG A 87 9.31 -14.59 0.03
CA ARG A 87 9.77 -15.66 0.92
C ARG A 87 9.53 -17.07 0.37
N GLU A 88 8.35 -17.29 -0.21
CA GLU A 88 7.83 -18.64 -0.48
C GLU A 88 7.83 -19.00 -1.97
N THR A 89 7.87 -18.02 -2.88
CA THR A 89 7.94 -18.33 -4.32
C THR A 89 9.34 -18.77 -4.68
N LYS A 90 9.54 -20.09 -4.84
CA LYS A 90 10.85 -20.72 -5.03
C LYS A 90 11.74 -19.99 -6.05
N ALA A 91 11.23 -19.75 -7.26
CA ALA A 91 12.00 -19.08 -8.33
C ALA A 91 12.45 -17.67 -7.94
N LEU A 92 11.58 -16.88 -7.30
CA LEU A 92 11.90 -15.55 -6.83
C LEU A 92 12.89 -15.57 -5.66
N ALA A 93 12.61 -16.38 -4.64
CA ALA A 93 13.44 -16.48 -3.44
C ALA A 93 14.86 -16.99 -3.78
N GLN A 94 14.98 -17.93 -4.73
CA GLN A 94 16.25 -18.42 -5.22
C GLN A 94 17.00 -17.33 -6.01
N THR A 95 16.32 -16.69 -6.97
CA THR A 95 16.94 -15.60 -7.77
C THR A 95 17.44 -14.46 -6.88
N LEU A 96 16.65 -14.03 -5.90
CA LEU A 96 17.09 -13.01 -4.95
C LEU A 96 18.35 -13.46 -4.22
N ARG A 97 18.36 -14.67 -3.65
CA ARG A 97 19.47 -15.17 -2.82
C ARG A 97 20.76 -15.40 -3.58
N GLU A 98 20.66 -15.99 -4.77
CA GLU A 98 21.82 -16.47 -5.53
C GLU A 98 22.36 -15.42 -6.51
N VAL A 99 21.51 -14.48 -6.95
CA VAL A 99 21.85 -13.54 -8.03
C VAL A 99 21.84 -12.10 -7.53
N VAL A 100 20.75 -11.64 -6.91
CA VAL A 100 20.56 -10.20 -6.63
C VAL A 100 21.23 -9.76 -5.32
N LEU A 101 20.92 -10.42 -4.19
CA LEU A 101 21.41 -10.02 -2.87
C LEU A 101 22.94 -10.05 -2.71
N PRO A 102 23.71 -10.94 -3.37
CA PRO A 102 25.17 -10.89 -3.34
C PRO A 102 25.75 -9.64 -4.02
N LEU A 103 25.04 -9.07 -5.00
CA LEU A 103 25.46 -7.89 -5.75
C LEU A 103 24.89 -6.59 -5.17
N MET A 104 23.80 -6.70 -4.40
CA MET A 104 23.15 -5.57 -3.74
C MET A 104 23.95 -5.12 -2.49
N PRO A 105 24.26 -3.82 -2.35
CA PRO A 105 24.89 -3.31 -1.13
C PRO A 105 24.11 -3.69 0.13
N ASN A 106 24.75 -4.44 1.03
CA ASN A 106 24.12 -4.99 2.24
C ASN A 106 22.85 -5.83 1.99
N GLY A 107 22.69 -6.45 0.82
CA GLY A 107 21.45 -7.12 0.40
C GLY A 107 20.86 -8.08 1.43
N THR A 108 21.69 -8.98 1.99
CA THR A 108 21.24 -9.92 3.02
C THR A 108 20.71 -9.22 4.28
N ASN A 109 21.33 -8.11 4.71
CA ASN A 109 20.87 -7.35 5.87
C ASN A 109 19.57 -6.60 5.56
N ARG A 110 19.46 -6.01 4.36
CA ARG A 110 18.25 -5.34 3.89
C ARG A 110 17.05 -6.29 3.85
N LEU A 111 17.24 -7.54 3.39
CA LEU A 111 16.19 -8.56 3.44
C LEU A 111 15.83 -8.96 4.88
N LYS A 112 16.81 -9.04 5.79
CA LYS A 112 16.55 -9.30 7.22
C LYS A 112 15.75 -8.17 7.86
N GLU A 113 16.09 -6.91 7.58
CA GLU A 113 15.36 -5.72 8.04
C GLU A 113 13.91 -5.74 7.53
N LEU A 114 13.71 -6.01 6.24
CA LEU A 114 12.36 -6.15 5.68
C LEU A 114 11.56 -7.25 6.40
N ASN A 115 12.16 -8.42 6.57
CA ASN A 115 11.50 -9.52 7.28
C ASN A 115 11.20 -9.16 8.74
N ALA A 116 12.09 -8.46 9.42
CA ALA A 116 11.87 -7.99 10.78
C ALA A 116 10.71 -6.98 10.86
N ALA A 117 10.64 -6.05 9.91
CA ALA A 117 9.54 -5.07 9.82
C ALA A 117 8.19 -5.72 9.54
N VAL A 118 8.14 -6.74 8.67
CA VAL A 118 6.90 -7.51 8.42
C VAL A 118 6.53 -8.32 9.65
N ASN A 119 7.50 -8.96 10.30
CA ASN A 119 7.24 -9.81 11.47
C ASN A 119 6.86 -9.01 12.72
N SER A 120 7.27 -7.74 12.82
CA SER A 120 6.84 -6.82 13.89
C SER A 120 5.42 -6.26 13.68
N ALA A 121 4.76 -6.61 12.57
CA ALA A 121 3.39 -6.24 12.25
C ALA A 121 2.46 -7.47 12.27
N PRO A 122 2.22 -8.09 13.45
CA PRO A 122 1.42 -9.33 13.57
C PRO A 122 -0.03 -9.16 13.09
N TRP A 123 -0.54 -7.93 13.05
CA TRP A 123 -1.88 -7.58 12.56
C TRP A 123 -2.04 -7.75 11.04
N LEU A 124 -0.96 -7.80 10.24
CA LEU A 124 -1.06 -7.92 8.78
C LEU A 124 -1.84 -9.16 8.32
N SER A 125 -1.53 -10.32 8.90
CA SER A 125 -2.15 -11.59 8.51
C SER A 125 -3.65 -11.64 8.89
N PRO A 126 -4.05 -11.30 10.13
CA PRO A 126 -5.46 -11.14 10.49
C PRO A 126 -6.21 -10.16 9.58
N LEU A 127 -5.66 -8.96 9.33
CA LEU A 127 -6.33 -7.97 8.48
C LEU A 127 -6.51 -8.45 7.05
N ARG A 128 -5.48 -9.06 6.46
CA ARG A 128 -5.56 -9.69 5.13
C ARG A 128 -6.68 -10.74 5.08
N ASN A 129 -6.74 -11.62 6.08
CA ASN A 129 -7.69 -12.74 6.12
C ASN A 129 -9.12 -12.36 6.54
N GLY A 130 -9.29 -11.23 7.22
CA GLY A 130 -10.57 -10.79 7.75
C GLY A 130 -11.28 -9.77 6.89
N MET A 131 -10.54 -8.84 6.26
CA MET A 131 -11.13 -7.70 5.55
C MET A 131 -10.34 -7.23 4.32
N GLY A 132 -9.24 -7.90 3.96
CA GLY A 132 -8.45 -7.51 2.79
C GLY A 132 -9.18 -7.75 1.46
N PHE A 133 -9.83 -8.91 1.32
CA PHE A 133 -10.50 -9.32 0.07
C PHE A 133 -11.84 -10.03 0.28
N HIS A 134 -12.24 -10.27 1.52
CA HIS A 134 -13.49 -10.93 1.87
C HIS A 134 -14.27 -10.08 2.86
N PHE A 135 -15.59 -10.10 2.74
CA PHE A 135 -16.44 -9.60 3.80
C PHE A 135 -16.37 -10.55 5.01
N PRO A 136 -16.43 -10.02 6.23
CA PRO A 136 -16.51 -10.80 7.47
C PRO A 136 -17.75 -11.68 7.47
N THR A 137 -17.68 -12.82 8.14
CA THR A 137 -18.86 -13.63 8.44
C THR A 137 -19.58 -13.06 9.66
N PHE A 138 -20.85 -13.42 9.84
CA PHE A 138 -21.63 -13.02 11.01
C PHE A 138 -20.93 -13.43 12.32
N GLU A 139 -20.38 -14.64 12.39
CA GLU A 139 -19.71 -15.16 13.59
C GLU A 139 -18.52 -14.28 13.97
N ARG A 140 -17.73 -13.84 12.99
CA ARG A 140 -16.57 -12.96 13.21
C ARG A 140 -16.93 -11.56 13.67
N TRP A 141 -18.12 -11.08 13.33
CA TRP A 141 -18.58 -9.72 13.66
C TRP A 141 -19.62 -9.68 14.76
N SER A 142 -20.13 -10.83 15.21
CA SER A 142 -21.22 -10.93 16.18
C SER A 142 -20.99 -10.11 17.45
N SER A 143 -19.75 -10.06 17.97
CA SER A 143 -19.37 -9.25 19.13
C SER A 143 -19.32 -7.74 18.87
N HIS A 144 -19.23 -7.30 17.61
CA HIS A 144 -19.14 -5.88 17.23
C HIS A 144 -20.45 -5.30 16.69
N VAL A 145 -21.49 -6.14 16.55
CA VAL A 145 -22.80 -5.73 16.04
C VAL A 145 -23.92 -5.83 17.08
N VAL A 146 -23.58 -6.17 18.33
CA VAL A 146 -24.52 -6.22 19.45
C VAL A 146 -24.35 -4.93 20.27
N PRO A 147 -25.39 -4.09 20.35
CA PRO A 147 -25.34 -2.86 21.14
C PRO A 147 -25.11 -3.12 22.63
N ASP A 148 -24.25 -2.31 23.24
CA ASP A 148 -24.06 -2.23 24.69
C ASP A 148 -24.21 -0.78 25.20
N GLU A 149 -24.04 -0.55 26.50
CA GLU A 149 -24.19 0.76 27.13
C GLU A 149 -23.17 1.82 26.65
N SER A 150 -22.10 1.41 25.98
CA SER A 150 -21.07 2.30 25.42
C SER A 150 -21.36 2.74 23.98
N TRP A 151 -22.37 2.16 23.33
CA TRP A 151 -22.72 2.51 21.95
C TRP A 151 -23.31 3.92 21.86
N VAL A 152 -23.04 4.56 20.73
CA VAL A 152 -23.58 5.87 20.38
C VAL A 152 -24.44 5.74 19.12
N ASP A 153 -25.33 6.72 18.90
CA ASP A 153 -26.14 6.76 17.69
C ASP A 153 -25.26 6.79 16.44
N ASP A 154 -25.60 5.95 15.47
CA ASP A 154 -25.00 5.99 14.14
C ASP A 154 -25.36 7.30 13.45
N ILE A 155 -24.34 7.98 12.91
CA ILE A 155 -24.53 9.18 12.11
C ILE A 155 -24.40 8.84 10.62
N VAL A 156 -25.49 8.96 9.88
CA VAL A 156 -25.45 8.81 8.42
C VAL A 156 -25.22 10.16 7.77
N PHE A 157 -23.98 10.45 7.38
CA PHE A 157 -23.68 11.61 6.55
C PHE A 157 -24.12 11.34 5.11
N LEU A 158 -24.96 12.21 4.58
CA LEU A 158 -25.50 12.12 3.24
C LEU A 158 -25.03 13.31 2.39
N GLY A 159 -24.56 13.01 1.19
CA GLY A 159 -24.34 14.02 0.15
C GLY A 159 -25.52 14.08 -0.81
N GLU A 160 -25.50 15.04 -1.74
CA GLU A 160 -26.50 15.13 -2.81
C GLU A 160 -26.56 13.88 -3.71
N LYS A 161 -25.52 13.05 -3.68
CA LYS A 161 -25.36 11.82 -4.47
C LYS A 161 -25.00 10.64 -3.55
N SER A 162 -25.46 9.44 -3.93
CA SER A 162 -25.28 8.18 -3.17
C SER A 162 -23.81 7.78 -2.98
N GLY A 163 -22.88 8.22 -3.85
CA GLY A 163 -21.45 7.93 -3.74
C GLY A 163 -20.77 8.50 -2.48
N ASN A 164 -21.46 9.39 -1.74
CA ASN A 164 -20.92 10.01 -0.53
C ASN A 164 -21.71 9.60 0.72
N THR A 165 -22.02 8.31 0.87
CA THR A 165 -22.90 7.82 1.95
C THR A 165 -22.30 6.62 2.68
N TYR A 166 -22.75 6.42 3.93
CA TYR A 166 -22.54 5.20 4.74
C TYR A 166 -21.12 4.84 5.19
N TYR A 167 -20.27 5.83 5.49
CA TYR A 167 -18.96 5.52 6.08
C TYR A 167 -18.95 5.52 7.61
N ASP A 168 -19.73 6.35 8.31
CA ASP A 168 -19.50 6.53 9.75
C ASP A 168 -19.83 5.27 10.57
N GLY A 169 -21.11 4.84 10.64
CA GLY A 169 -21.51 3.69 11.44
C GLY A 169 -20.95 2.35 10.92
N ALA A 170 -21.19 2.04 9.65
CA ALA A 170 -20.79 0.75 9.06
C ALA A 170 -19.26 0.54 9.04
N ASP A 171 -18.48 1.58 8.75
CA ASP A 171 -17.01 1.45 8.78
C ASP A 171 -16.47 1.50 10.22
N SER A 172 -17.17 2.11 11.18
CA SER A 172 -16.78 2.06 12.60
C SER A 172 -16.77 0.63 13.14
N VAL A 173 -17.73 -0.22 12.75
CA VAL A 173 -17.72 -1.66 13.10
C VAL A 173 -16.51 -2.37 12.49
N ALA A 174 -16.22 -2.10 11.22
CA ALA A 174 -15.05 -2.67 10.54
C ALA A 174 -13.73 -2.21 11.19
N GLN A 175 -13.65 -0.94 11.56
CA GLN A 175 -12.52 -0.36 12.27
C GLN A 175 -12.37 -0.95 13.67
N ALA A 176 -13.46 -1.13 14.42
CA ALA A 176 -13.41 -1.75 15.74
C ALA A 176 -12.81 -3.15 15.69
N TRP A 177 -13.28 -3.98 14.75
CA TRP A 177 -12.69 -5.30 14.52
C TRP A 177 -11.20 -5.19 14.10
N MET A 178 -10.84 -4.24 13.22
CA MET A 178 -9.46 -4.00 12.78
C MET A 178 -8.51 -3.68 13.93
N PHE A 179 -8.94 -2.79 14.84
CA PHE A 179 -8.12 -2.33 15.96
C PHE A 179 -8.01 -3.37 17.08
N GLU A 180 -9.01 -4.25 17.22
CA GLU A 180 -8.86 -5.44 18.06
C GLU A 180 -7.72 -6.34 17.56
N GLN A 181 -7.60 -6.55 16.23
CA GLN A 181 -6.49 -7.32 15.67
C GLN A 181 -5.11 -6.65 15.90
N TYR A 182 -5.10 -5.33 16.07
CA TYR A 182 -3.91 -4.57 16.45
C TYR A 182 -3.59 -4.65 17.96
N GLY A 183 -4.54 -5.11 18.78
CA GLY A 183 -4.40 -5.18 20.23
C GLY A 183 -4.57 -3.83 20.94
N ALA A 184 -5.20 -2.85 20.29
CA ALA A 184 -5.43 -1.55 20.91
C ALA A 184 -6.57 -1.59 21.94
N ARG A 185 -6.40 -0.84 23.03
CA ARG A 185 -7.42 -0.69 24.08
C ARG A 185 -8.48 0.36 23.74
N SER A 186 -8.21 1.25 22.78
CA SER A 186 -9.16 2.25 22.30
C SER A 186 -8.93 2.54 20.82
N LEU A 187 -10.00 2.87 20.08
CA LEU A 187 -9.93 3.25 18.66
C LEU A 187 -9.04 4.47 18.45
N ARG A 188 -9.16 5.46 19.35
CA ARG A 188 -8.48 6.75 19.23
C ARG A 188 -6.96 6.61 19.37
N ASP A 189 -6.50 5.69 20.21
CA ASP A 189 -5.08 5.45 20.43
C ASP A 189 -4.47 4.50 19.38
N ALA A 190 -5.30 3.90 18.53
CA ALA A 190 -4.89 2.87 17.58
C ALA A 190 -4.64 3.40 16.17
N VAL A 191 -5.39 4.43 15.75
CA VAL A 191 -5.34 4.98 14.39
C VAL A 191 -3.92 5.45 14.05
N ASP A 192 -3.38 6.42 14.80
CA ASP A 192 -2.10 7.04 14.45
C ASP A 192 -0.92 6.05 14.46
N PRO A 193 -0.77 5.15 15.46
CA PRO A 193 0.27 4.14 15.43
C PRO A 193 0.15 3.16 14.26
N LEU A 194 -1.07 2.69 13.96
CA LEU A 194 -1.30 1.77 12.84
C LEU A 194 -0.99 2.43 11.50
N VAL A 195 -1.44 3.67 11.31
CA VAL A 195 -1.13 4.47 10.12
C VAL A 195 0.38 4.66 9.97
N THR A 196 1.07 5.04 11.05
CA THR A 196 2.52 5.26 11.04
C THR A 196 3.25 3.96 10.69
N GLN A 197 2.92 2.86 11.35
CA GLN A 197 3.54 1.57 11.09
C GLN A 197 3.27 1.08 9.66
N MET A 198 2.07 1.29 9.14
CA MET A 198 1.72 0.95 7.75
C MET A 198 2.55 1.76 6.74
N ILE A 199 2.68 3.07 6.96
CA ILE A 199 3.50 3.94 6.09
C ILE A 199 4.96 3.50 6.15
N ASP A 200 5.50 3.21 7.33
CA ASP A 200 6.87 2.76 7.49
C ASP A 200 7.11 1.40 6.85
N LEU A 201 6.13 0.49 6.92
CA LEU A 201 6.21 -0.81 6.28
C LEU A 201 6.17 -0.71 4.74
N LEU A 202 5.29 0.12 4.18
CA LEU A 202 5.27 0.43 2.74
C LEU A 202 6.61 1.02 2.29
N ARG A 203 7.15 1.98 3.05
CA ARG A 203 8.44 2.60 2.77
C ARG A 203 9.58 1.57 2.78
N THR A 204 9.61 0.71 3.79
CA THR A 204 10.63 -0.34 3.95
C THR A 204 10.56 -1.35 2.80
N MET A 205 9.35 -1.81 2.46
CA MET A 205 9.12 -2.75 1.36
C MET A 205 9.50 -2.15 0.00
N ASN A 206 9.02 -0.94 -0.30
CA ASN A 206 9.31 -0.27 -1.57
C ASN A 206 10.80 0.06 -1.70
N SER A 207 11.47 0.50 -0.64
CA SER A 207 12.91 0.77 -0.65
C SER A 207 13.73 -0.50 -0.89
N PHE A 208 13.36 -1.63 -0.27
CA PHE A 208 14.01 -2.91 -0.56
C PHE A 208 13.81 -3.34 -2.02
N LEU A 209 12.58 -3.22 -2.54
CA LEU A 209 12.24 -3.60 -3.91
C LEU A 209 12.94 -2.71 -4.94
N GLU A 210 13.03 -1.41 -4.69
CA GLU A 210 13.75 -0.45 -5.53
C GLU A 210 15.23 -0.82 -5.64
N ASP A 211 15.90 -1.07 -4.51
CA ASP A 211 17.31 -1.47 -4.52
C ASP A 211 17.52 -2.83 -5.21
N ALA A 212 16.63 -3.80 -4.93
CA ALA A 212 16.71 -5.14 -5.51
C ALA A 212 16.51 -5.09 -7.04
N LEU A 213 15.50 -4.35 -7.52
CA LEU A 213 15.27 -4.15 -8.95
C LEU A 213 16.39 -3.35 -9.61
N GLY A 214 16.87 -2.30 -8.95
CA GLY A 214 18.01 -1.50 -9.42
C GLY A 214 19.23 -2.37 -9.63
N THR A 215 19.59 -3.17 -8.63
CA THR A 215 20.69 -4.14 -8.69
C THR A 215 20.46 -5.19 -9.78
N PHE A 216 19.24 -5.74 -9.88
CA PHE A 216 18.92 -6.72 -10.92
C PHE A 216 19.15 -6.12 -12.31
N VAL A 217 18.66 -4.91 -12.56
CA VAL A 217 18.81 -4.25 -13.85
C VAL A 217 20.27 -3.88 -14.13
N SER A 218 20.98 -3.26 -13.19
CA SER A 218 22.34 -2.76 -13.42
C SER A 218 23.38 -3.89 -13.48
N GLU A 219 23.35 -4.81 -12.52
CA GLU A 219 24.42 -5.80 -12.33
C GLU A 219 24.15 -7.13 -13.04
N VAL A 220 22.89 -7.48 -13.29
CA VAL A 220 22.54 -8.80 -13.86
C VAL A 220 22.09 -8.70 -15.31
N ILE A 221 21.25 -7.71 -15.63
CA ILE A 221 20.67 -7.60 -16.98
C ILE A 221 21.60 -6.84 -17.92
N LEU A 222 22.11 -5.68 -17.49
CA LEU A 222 22.86 -4.78 -18.37
C LEU A 222 24.38 -5.00 -18.33
N ASP A 223 24.93 -5.58 -17.25
CA ASP A 223 26.36 -5.94 -17.10
C ASP A 223 27.35 -4.79 -17.43
N ALA A 224 26.85 -3.54 -17.35
CA ALA A 224 27.53 -2.30 -17.69
C ALA A 224 26.71 -1.12 -17.16
N PRO A 225 27.32 0.07 -16.93
CA PRO A 225 26.58 1.24 -16.49
C PRO A 225 25.47 1.60 -17.49
N ALA A 226 24.25 1.32 -17.04
CA ALA A 226 23.00 1.59 -17.73
C ALA A 226 22.90 3.08 -18.06
N ARG A 227 22.88 3.45 -19.35
CA ARG A 227 22.63 4.82 -19.76
C ARG A 227 21.12 5.06 -19.80
N SER A 228 20.64 5.83 -18.83
CA SER A 228 19.30 6.39 -18.91
C SER A 228 19.30 7.60 -19.86
N GLU A 229 18.25 7.71 -20.67
CA GLU A 229 18.02 8.82 -21.58
C GLU A 229 16.97 9.76 -20.96
N HIS A 230 17.24 11.06 -20.96
CA HIS A 230 16.22 12.04 -20.56
C HIS A 230 15.13 12.09 -21.64
N VAL A 231 13.89 11.80 -21.25
CA VAL A 231 12.73 11.75 -22.16
C VAL A 231 11.77 12.92 -21.96
N GLY A 232 12.20 13.94 -21.21
CA GLY A 232 11.48 15.19 -21.03
C GLY A 232 11.07 15.47 -19.60
N LYS A 233 10.10 16.37 -19.46
CA LYS A 233 9.62 16.89 -18.18
C LYS A 233 8.10 16.77 -18.11
N VAL A 234 7.59 16.43 -16.94
CA VAL A 234 6.15 16.43 -16.66
C VAL A 234 5.85 17.36 -15.49
N LEU A 235 4.72 18.07 -15.59
CA LEU A 235 4.21 18.84 -14.47
C LEU A 235 3.56 17.87 -13.47
N ALA A 236 4.12 17.80 -12.27
CA ALA A 236 3.60 16.96 -11.19
C ALA A 236 3.13 17.83 -10.02
N PRO A 237 1.97 17.54 -9.42
CA PRO A 237 1.59 18.21 -8.19
C PRO A 237 2.57 17.86 -7.06
N GLU A 238 2.77 18.79 -6.14
CA GLU A 238 3.46 18.48 -4.89
C GLU A 238 2.66 17.43 -4.11
N TYR A 239 3.34 16.40 -3.60
CA TYR A 239 2.71 15.28 -2.90
C TYR A 239 1.79 15.72 -1.75
N GLU A 240 2.21 16.73 -0.99
CA GLU A 240 1.43 17.28 0.13
C GLU A 240 0.14 18.00 -0.31
N ASN A 241 0.04 18.39 -1.59
CA ASN A 241 -1.13 19.09 -2.12
C ASN A 241 -2.09 18.16 -2.88
N VAL A 242 -1.79 16.88 -2.98
CA VAL A 242 -2.69 15.89 -3.61
C VAL A 242 -3.54 15.23 -2.52
N SER A 243 -4.86 15.23 -2.71
CA SER A 243 -5.80 14.49 -1.91
C SER A 243 -6.86 13.79 -2.77
N ILE A 244 -7.38 12.67 -2.28
CA ILE A 244 -8.54 11.99 -2.85
C ILE A 244 -9.77 12.57 -2.16
N PRO A 245 -10.66 13.28 -2.86
CA PRO A 245 -11.85 13.83 -2.23
C PRO A 245 -12.82 12.69 -1.87
N PHE A 246 -13.30 12.68 -0.64
CA PHE A 246 -14.45 11.86 -0.26
C PHE A 246 -15.73 12.41 -0.89
N TRP A 247 -16.04 13.67 -0.58
CA TRP A 247 -17.23 14.35 -1.08
C TRP A 247 -17.04 14.75 -2.55
N THR A 248 -17.67 13.99 -3.45
CA THR A 248 -17.61 14.23 -4.90
C THR A 248 -18.98 14.15 -5.57
N ALA A 249 -19.14 14.84 -6.70
CA ALA A 249 -20.31 14.68 -7.55
C ALA A 249 -20.05 13.53 -8.54
N MET A 250 -20.82 12.44 -8.45
CA MET A 250 -20.82 11.43 -9.50
C MET A 250 -21.30 12.06 -10.81
N PRO A 251 -20.68 11.73 -11.95
CA PRO A 251 -21.13 12.25 -13.24
C PRO A 251 -22.60 11.94 -13.43
N THR A 252 -23.38 12.93 -13.86
CA THR A 252 -24.74 12.68 -14.35
C THR A 252 -24.64 11.70 -15.50
N LYS A 253 -25.55 10.72 -15.59
CA LYS A 253 -25.63 9.83 -16.76
C LYS A 253 -25.52 10.72 -18.00
N ARG A 254 -24.48 10.50 -18.82
CA ARG A 254 -24.40 11.18 -20.12
C ARG A 254 -25.69 10.80 -20.87
N PRO A 255 -26.38 11.78 -21.47
CA PRO A 255 -27.58 11.50 -22.27
C PRO A 255 -27.26 10.51 -23.39
#